data_AF-X0T314-F1
#
_entry.id   AF-X0T314-F1
#
_cell.length_a   1.000
_cell.length_b   1.000
_cell.length_c   1.000
_cell.angle_alpha   90.00
_cell.angle_beta   90.00
_cell.angle_gamma   90.00
#
_symmetry.space_group_name_H-M   'P 1'
#
loop_
_entity.id
_entity.type
_entity.pdbx_description
1 polymer ?
#
loop_
_entity_poly.entity_id
_entity_poly.type
_entity_poly.pdbx_seq_one_letter_code
_entity_poly.pdbx_strand_id
1 'polypeptide(L)'
;ILGGGNTAATDYLDRTTRDELRGRFEPIVSEKMGQVGLVRLYDRLVARYTALPLTRKPPVEMRSYVTDRALDGLFAILGEEERKIRADPGAGTTELLRRVFGS
;
A
#
# COMPACT_ATOMS: atom_id res chain seq x y z
N ILE A 1 2.73 4.40 -22.38
CA ILE A 1 3.46 4.25 -21.10
C ILE A 1 4.80 4.99 -21.16
N LEU A 2 5.67 4.73 -22.15
CA LEU A 2 6.98 5.39 -22.30
C LEU A 2 6.95 6.91 -22.61
N GLY A 3 5.84 7.43 -23.14
CA GLY A 3 5.65 8.88 -23.38
C GLY A 3 4.78 9.61 -22.34
N GLY A 4 4.38 8.93 -21.25
CA GLY A 4 3.60 9.55 -20.17
C GLY A 4 4.50 10.27 -19.15
N GLY A 5 3.89 10.92 -18.16
CA GLY A 5 4.59 11.63 -17.07
C GLY A 5 5.60 10.76 -16.31
N ASN A 6 6.40 11.38 -15.43
CA ASN A 6 7.59 10.77 -14.79
C ASN A 6 7.33 9.48 -13.98
N THR A 7 6.07 9.13 -13.71
CA THR A 7 5.65 7.92 -12.98
C THR A 7 4.67 7.06 -13.79
N ALA A 8 4.56 7.24 -15.11
CA ALA A 8 3.50 6.62 -15.89
C ALA A 8 3.50 5.08 -15.89
N ALA A 9 4.65 4.43 -15.66
CA ALA A 9 4.68 2.98 -15.50
C ALA A 9 4.16 2.57 -14.11
N THR A 10 4.56 3.30 -13.07
CA THR A 10 4.08 3.13 -11.68
C THR A 10 2.57 3.36 -11.60
N ASP A 11 2.06 4.44 -12.19
CA ASP A 11 0.63 4.76 -12.21
C ASP A 11 -0.18 3.67 -12.92
N TYR A 12 0.37 3.12 -14.01
CA TYR A 12 -0.25 1.98 -14.71
C TYR A 12 -0.27 0.73 -13.84
N LEU A 13 0.84 0.43 -13.17
CA LEU A 13 0.97 -0.72 -12.27
C LEU A 13 -0.02 -0.60 -11.10
N ASP A 14 -0.09 0.56 -10.45
CA ASP A 14 -1.04 0.83 -9.38
C ASP A 14 -2.47 0.57 -9.85
N ARG A 15 -2.90 1.25 -10.91
CA ARG A 15 -4.27 1.10 -11.43
C ARG A 15 -4.64 -0.33 -11.82
N THR A 16 -3.69 -1.14 -12.25
CA THR A 16 -3.97 -2.50 -12.74
C THR A 16 -3.81 -3.60 -11.69
N THR A 17 -3.06 -3.34 -10.60
CA THR A 17 -2.71 -4.37 -9.62
C THR A 17 -3.14 -4.06 -8.20
N ARG A 18 -3.56 -2.83 -7.90
CA ARG A 18 -3.84 -2.38 -6.53
C ARG A 18 -4.81 -3.29 -5.79
N ASP A 19 -5.92 -3.68 -6.40
CA ASP A 19 -6.93 -4.52 -5.75
C ASP A 19 -6.40 -5.91 -5.41
N GLU A 20 -5.62 -6.50 -6.33
CA GLU A 20 -4.99 -7.80 -6.09
C GLU A 20 -3.91 -7.70 -4.99
N LEU A 21 -3.06 -6.68 -5.07
CA LEU A 21 -2.04 -6.41 -4.06
C LEU A 21 -2.66 -6.16 -2.69
N ARG A 22 -3.79 -5.44 -2.63
CA ARG A 22 -4.54 -5.21 -1.40
C ARG A 22 -4.96 -6.53 -0.75
N GLY A 23 -5.55 -7.45 -1.52
CA GLY A 23 -5.93 -8.77 -1.01
C GLY A 23 -4.73 -9.59 -0.50
N ARG A 24 -3.57 -9.46 -1.14
CA ARG A 24 -2.32 -10.13 -0.71
C ARG A 24 -1.66 -9.47 0.51
N PHE A 25 -1.77 -8.15 0.64
CA PHE A 25 -1.12 -7.37 1.69
C PHE A 25 -1.94 -7.33 2.98
N GLU A 26 -3.26 -7.37 2.91
CA GLU A 26 -4.14 -7.33 4.07
C GLU A 26 -3.78 -8.33 5.18
N PRO A 27 -3.54 -9.64 4.91
CA PRO A 27 -3.15 -10.57 5.97
C PRO A 27 -1.81 -10.22 6.61
N ILE A 28 -0.83 -9.77 5.82
CA ILE A 28 0.51 -9.37 6.30
C ILE A 28 0.40 -8.14 7.21
N VAL A 29 -0.36 -7.13 6.76
CA VAL A 29 -0.62 -5.91 7.53
C VAL A 29 -1.35 -6.25 8.82
N SER A 30 -2.37 -7.11 8.77
CA SER A 30 -3.12 -7.55 9.95
C SER A 30 -2.21 -8.22 10.99
N GLU A 31 -1.29 -9.10 10.56
CA GLU A 31 -0.32 -9.73 11.45
C GLU A 31 0.59 -8.70 12.12
N LYS A 32 1.18 -7.77 11.34
CA LYS A 32 2.07 -6.72 11.87
C LYS A 32 1.35 -5.76 12.80
N MET A 33 0.12 -5.36 12.47
CA MET A 33 -0.68 -4.51 13.34
C MET A 33 -1.03 -5.21 14.67
N GLY A 34 -1.19 -6.54 14.66
CA GLY A 34 -1.38 -7.35 15.87
C GLY A 34 -0.16 -7.34 16.79
N GLN A 35 1.05 -7.34 16.23
CA GLN A 35 2.32 -7.29 16.97
C GLN A 35 2.52 -5.95 17.68
N VAL A 36 2.20 -4.83 17.02
CA VAL A 36 2.37 -3.47 17.59
C VAL A 36 1.24 -3.06 18.56
N GLY A 37 0.24 -3.92 18.78
CA GLY A 37 -0.86 -3.68 19.71
C GLY A 37 -1.87 -2.59 19.28
N LEU A 38 -1.67 -1.98 18.11
CA LEU A 38 -2.54 -0.94 17.53
C LEU A 38 -3.97 -1.47 17.30
N VAL A 39 -4.10 -2.71 16.82
CA VAL A 39 -5.40 -3.38 16.63
C VAL A 39 -6.17 -3.44 17.94
N ARG A 40 -5.52 -3.84 19.04
CA ARG A 40 -6.19 -3.96 20.35
C ARG A 40 -6.66 -2.61 20.90
N LEU A 41 -5.95 -1.53 20.62
CA LEU A 41 -6.37 -0.20 21.06
C LEU A 41 -7.59 0.27 20.25
N TYR A 42 -7.53 0.10 18.93
CA TYR A 42 -8.59 0.48 18.02
C TYR A 42 -9.87 -0.33 18.23
N ASP A 43 -9.75 -1.66 18.33
CA ASP A 43 -10.89 -2.56 18.55
C ASP A 43 -11.60 -2.25 19.86
N ARG A 44 -10.87 -1.90 20.93
CA ARG A 44 -11.47 -1.47 22.21
C ARG A 44 -12.21 -0.14 22.08
N LEU A 45 -11.66 0.81 21.32
CA LEU A 45 -12.31 2.09 21.07
C LEU A 45 -13.61 1.89 20.28
N VAL A 46 -13.53 1.13 19.19
CA VAL A 46 -14.67 0.77 18.35
C VAL A 46 -15.74 0.04 19.15
N ALA A 47 -15.37 -0.98 19.94
CA ALA A 47 -16.32 -1.74 20.76
C ALA A 47 -17.07 -0.87 21.78
N ARG A 48 -16.39 0.10 22.40
CA ARG A 48 -17.05 1.08 23.30
C ARG A 48 -17.98 2.02 22.54
N TYR A 49 -17.59 2.43 21.35
CA TYR A 49 -18.38 3.31 20.51
C TYR A 49 -19.65 2.62 20.01
N THR A 50 -19.56 1.38 19.48
CA THR A 50 -20.74 0.61 19.02
C THR A 50 -21.65 0.12 20.15
N ALA A 51 -21.18 0.07 21.40
CA ALA A 51 -22.01 -0.25 22.56
C ALA A 51 -23.03 0.84 22.92
N LEU A 52 -22.90 2.04 22.36
CA LEU A 52 -23.83 3.14 22.61
C LEU A 52 -25.07 3.01 21.68
N PRO A 53 -26.30 2.96 22.23
CA PRO A 53 -27.51 2.94 21.42
C PRO A 53 -27.61 4.24 20.60
N LEU A 54 -27.93 4.14 19.31
CA LEU A 54 -27.95 5.21 18.29
C LEU A 54 -26.61 5.57 17.62
N THR A 55 -25.54 4.81 17.83
CA THR A 55 -24.30 5.03 17.07
C THR A 55 -24.36 4.39 15.68
N ARG A 56 -23.92 5.14 14.67
CA ARG A 56 -23.69 4.62 13.31
C ARG A 56 -22.45 3.72 13.33
N LYS A 57 -22.37 2.72 12.43
CA LYS A 57 -21.16 1.90 12.25
C LYS A 57 -19.92 2.82 12.20
N PRO A 58 -18.81 2.47 12.88
CA PRO A 58 -17.57 3.23 12.74
C PRO A 58 -17.21 3.32 11.25
N PRO A 59 -16.85 4.49 10.74
CA PRO A 59 -16.71 4.69 9.30
C PRO A 59 -15.47 4.03 8.70
N VAL A 60 -14.52 3.55 9.52
CA VAL A 60 -13.21 3.08 9.05
C VAL A 60 -12.88 1.72 9.66
N GLU A 61 -12.60 0.74 8.81
CA GLU A 61 -11.92 -0.49 9.21
C GLU A 61 -10.41 -0.19 9.25
N MET A 62 -9.81 -0.14 10.45
CA MET A 62 -8.41 0.26 10.60
C MET A 62 -7.45 -0.65 9.82
N ARG A 63 -7.78 -1.94 9.67
CA ARG A 63 -6.99 -2.88 8.87
C ARG A 63 -6.96 -2.46 7.40
N SER A 64 -8.13 -2.27 6.79
CA SER A 64 -8.29 -1.72 5.44
C SER A 64 -7.50 -0.43 5.26
N TYR A 65 -7.67 0.52 6.19
CA TYR A 65 -7.02 1.82 6.10
C TYR A 65 -5.50 1.72 6.12
N VAL A 66 -4.93 0.92 7.03
CA VAL A 66 -3.48 0.73 7.10
C VAL A 66 -2.96 -0.02 5.87
N THR A 67 -3.72 -0.99 5.35
CA THR A 67 -3.37 -1.66 4.09
C THR A 67 -3.32 -0.67 2.93
N ASP A 68 -4.30 0.22 2.79
CA ASP A 68 -4.29 1.26 1.76
C ASP A 68 -3.09 2.19 1.90
N ARG A 69 -2.77 2.61 3.13
CA ARG A 69 -1.59 3.45 3.39
C ARG A 69 -0.28 2.75 3.11
N ALA A 70 -0.20 1.44 3.35
CA ALA A 70 0.97 0.65 3.01
C ALA A 70 1.17 0.57 1.48
N LEU A 71 0.08 0.41 0.72
CA LEU A 71 0.13 0.43 -0.74
C LEU A 71 0.47 1.82 -1.28
N ASP A 72 -0.08 2.89 -0.70
CA ASP A 72 0.31 4.27 -1.05
C ASP A 72 1.83 4.46 -0.89
N GLY A 73 2.39 3.99 0.23
CA GLY A 73 3.82 4.05 0.48
C GLY A 73 4.64 3.24 -0.51
N LEU A 74 4.18 2.03 -0.85
CA LEU A 74 4.82 1.18 -1.86
C LEU A 74 4.89 1.89 -3.22
N PHE A 75 3.78 2.42 -3.71
CA PHE A 75 3.73 3.09 -5.01
C PHE A 75 4.46 4.44 -5.02
N ALA A 76 4.51 5.15 -3.89
CA ALA A 76 5.35 6.34 -3.77
C ALA A 76 6.84 6.01 -3.99
N ILE A 77 7.35 4.95 -3.34
CA ILE A 77 8.75 4.51 -3.51
C ILE A 77 8.99 4.06 -4.95
N LEU A 78 8.09 3.28 -5.54
CA LEU A 78 8.22 2.85 -6.94
C LEU A 78 8.26 4.04 -7.91
N GLY A 79 7.44 5.07 -7.69
CA GLY A 79 7.44 6.28 -8.50
C GLY A 79 8.73 7.09 -8.37
N GLU A 80 9.35 7.10 -7.19
CA GLU A 80 10.68 7.69 -7.01
C GLU A 80 11.76 6.91 -7.76
N GLU A 81 11.74 5.58 -7.72
CA GLU A 81 12.67 4.73 -8.45
C GLU A 81 12.48 4.86 -9.97
N GLU A 82 11.25 4.89 -10.47
CA GLU A 82 10.98 5.14 -11.89
C GLU A 82 11.55 6.48 -12.34
N ARG A 83 11.40 7.53 -11.53
CA ARG A 83 11.95 8.86 -11.84
C ARG A 83 13.47 8.83 -11.94
N LYS A 84 14.15 8.09 -11.06
CA LYS A 84 15.61 7.91 -11.10
C LYS A 84 16.02 7.17 -12.38
N ILE A 85 15.35 6.08 -12.73
CA ILE A 85 15.62 5.31 -13.95
C ILE A 85 15.41 6.15 -15.21
N ARG A 86 14.38 7.00 -15.24
CA ARG A 86 14.14 7.92 -16.37
C ARG A 86 15.20 9.00 -16.50
N ALA A 87 15.74 9.49 -15.37
CA ALA A 87 16.79 10.50 -15.35
C ALA A 87 18.15 9.91 -15.77
N ASP A 88 18.44 8.67 -15.37
CA ASP A 88 19.64 7.93 -15.75
C ASP A 88 19.32 6.47 -16.08
N PRO A 89 18.97 6.18 -17.34
CA PRO A 89 18.66 4.81 -17.78
C PRO A 89 19.87 3.86 -17.69
N GLY A 90 21.10 4.40 -17.66
CA GLY A 90 22.35 3.64 -17.63
C GLY A 90 22.78 3.21 -16.22
N ALA A 91 22.43 4.00 -15.20
CA ALA A 91 22.65 3.64 -13.79
C ALA A 91 21.57 2.71 -13.22
N GLY A 92 20.41 2.64 -13.87
CA GLY A 92 19.18 2.06 -13.32
C GLY A 92 18.86 0.63 -13.74
N THR A 93 19.62 -0.35 -13.25
CA THR A 93 19.02 -1.67 -12.96
C THR A 93 19.43 -2.06 -11.56
N THR A 94 18.64 -1.64 -10.56
CA THR A 94 18.79 -2.22 -9.23
C THR A 94 18.62 -3.73 -9.37
N GLU A 95 19.46 -4.48 -8.67
CA GLU A 95 19.46 -5.95 -8.70
C GLU A 95 18.07 -6.52 -8.43
N LEU A 96 17.27 -5.81 -7.62
CA LEU A 96 15.88 -6.12 -7.31
C LEU A 96 14.96 -6.04 -8.54
N LEU A 97 15.06 -4.99 -9.37
CA LEU A 97 14.25 -4.87 -10.59
C LEU A 97 14.66 -5.92 -11.63
N ARG A 98 15.96 -6.20 -11.74
CA ARG A 98 16.47 -7.29 -12.59
C ARG A 98 15.96 -8.65 -12.13
N ARG A 99 15.84 -8.87 -10.82
CA ARG A 99 15.35 -10.12 -10.22
C ARG A 99 13.85 -10.34 -10.40
N VAL A 100 13.06 -9.26 -10.43
CA VAL A 100 11.60 -9.32 -10.51
C VAL A 100 11.10 -9.24 -11.97
N PHE A 101 11.82 -8.56 -12.86
CA PHE A 101 11.37 -8.30 -14.24
C PHE A 101 12.35 -8.76 -15.34
N GLY A 102 13.50 -9.35 -15.00
CA GLY A 102 14.52 -9.77 -15.96
C GLY A 102 14.28 -11.12 -16.65
N SER A 103 13.01 -11.49 -16.88
CA SER A 103 12.62 -12.70 -17.62
C SER A 103 12.01 -12.32 -18.96
#